data_AF-A0A954XJ21-F1
#
_entry.id   AF-A0A954XJ21-F1
#
_cell.length_a   1.000
_cell.length_b   1.000
_cell.length_c   1.000
_cell.angle_alpha   90.00
_cell.angle_beta   90.00
_cell.angle_gamma   90.00
#
_symmetry.space_group_name_H-M   'P 1'
#
loop_
_entity.id
_entity.type
_entity.pdbx_description
1 polymer ?
#
loop_
_entity_poly.entity_id
_entity_poly.type
_entity_poly.pdbx_seq_one_letter_code
_entity_poly.pdbx_strand_id
1 'polypeptide(L)' 'CGFGGTFAVNEEAVSCMMGLDRLHDHEQAGTDVLTANDMSCLMHLQGLILRQKKPLRVMHIAQILAGRQPQGSELRGG' A
#
# COMPACT_ATOMS: atom_id res chain seq x y z
N CYS A 1 -6.70 3.42 5.55
CA CYS A 1 -5.40 2.73 5.71
C CYS A 1 -4.55 3.27 6.88
N GLY A 2 -5.11 4.14 7.74
CA GLY A 2 -4.34 4.90 8.75
C GLY A 2 -4.03 6.36 8.35
N PHE A 3 -3.96 6.67 7.04
CA PHE A 3 -3.61 8.02 6.57
C PHE A 3 -4.83 8.97 6.49
N GLY A 4 -5.25 9.51 7.64
CA GLY A 4 -6.44 10.36 7.78
C GLY A 4 -6.15 11.81 8.18
N GLY A 5 -5.23 12.50 7.50
CA GLY A 5 -4.87 13.90 7.84
C GLY A 5 -4.01 14.01 9.10
N THR A 6 -4.29 14.97 9.99
CA THR A 6 -3.50 15.19 11.22
C THR A 6 -3.48 13.98 12.15
N PHE A 7 -4.50 13.11 12.09
CA PHE A 7 -4.50 11.82 12.79
C PHE A 7 -3.24 11.00 12.48
N ALA A 8 -2.81 10.95 11.22
CA ALA A 8 -1.65 10.17 10.82
C ALA A 8 -0.33 10.66 11.43
N VAL A 9 -0.30 11.92 11.89
CA VAL A 9 0.86 12.55 12.53
C VAL A 9 0.73 12.50 14.05
N ASN A 10 -0.45 12.83 14.58
CA ASN A 10 -0.70 12.85 16.02
C ASN A 10 -0.71 11.44 16.62
N GLU A 11 -1.23 10.47 15.87
CA GLU A 11 -1.36 9.07 16.26
C GLU A 11 -0.54 8.17 15.33
N GLU A 12 0.73 8.54 15.10
CA GLU A 12 1.62 7.87 14.12
C GLU A 12 1.66 6.35 14.32
N ALA A 13 1.82 5.87 15.55
CA ALA A 13 1.89 4.45 15.86
C ALA A 13 0.59 3.72 15.49
N VAL A 14 -0.56 4.32 15.81
CA VAL A 14 -1.87 3.74 15.48
C VAL A 14 -2.11 3.74 13.98
N SER A 15 -1.80 4.86 13.30
CA SER A 15 -1.85 4.96 11.85
C SER A 15 -1.02 3.85 11.18
N CYS A 16 0.21 3.62 11.64
CA CYS A 16 1.07 2.55 11.12
C CYS A 16 0.47 1.16 11.37
N MET A 17 -0.03 0.88 12.57
CA MET A 17 -0.67 -0.42 12.88
C MET A 17 -1.85 -0.70 11.95
N MET A 18 -2.74 0.27 11.74
CA MET A 18 -3.87 0.13 10.82
C MET A 18 -3.44 -0.20 9.38
N GLY A 19 -2.34 0.41 8.93
CA GLY A 19 -1.77 0.11 7.62
C GLY A 19 -1.19 -1.29 7.54
N LEU A 20 -0.43 -1.70 8.56
CA LEU A 20 0.19 -3.02 8.64
C LEU A 20 -0.83 -4.16 8.71
N ASP A 21 -1.91 -3.99 9.49
CA ASP A 21 -3.00 -4.96 9.55
C ASP A 21 -3.62 -5.16 8.17
N ARG A 22 -3.86 -4.07 7.44
CA ARG A 22 -4.40 -4.15 6.08
C ARG A 22 -3.46 -4.89 5.13
N LEU A 23 -2.15 -4.65 5.23
CA LEU A 23 -1.16 -5.37 4.41
C LEU A 23 -1.13 -6.86 4.76
N HIS A 24 -1.27 -7.21 6.03
CA HIS A 24 -1.33 -8.59 6.49
C HIS A 24 -2.54 -9.33 5.90
N ASP A 25 -3.72 -8.71 5.93
CA ASP A 25 -4.92 -9.26 5.29
C ASP A 25 -4.70 -9.53 3.79
N HIS A 26 -4.06 -8.59 3.10
CA HIS A 26 -3.77 -8.71 1.66
C HIS A 26 -2.75 -9.81 1.35
N GLU A 27 -1.74 -10.00 2.20
CA GLU A 27 -0.78 -11.12 2.10
C GLU A 27 -1.49 -12.46 2.29
N GLN A 28 -2.32 -12.59 3.34
CA GLN A 28 -3.08 -13.81 3.61
C GLN A 28 -4.04 -14.15 2.46
N ALA A 29 -4.64 -13.14 1.83
CA ALA A 29 -5.53 -13.32 0.69
C ALA A 29 -4.80 -13.65 -0.62
N GLY A 30 -3.45 -13.62 -0.67
CA GLY A 30 -2.68 -13.84 -1.90
C GLY A 30 -2.87 -12.73 -2.94
N THR A 31 -3.01 -11.48 -2.49
CA THR A 31 -3.30 -10.34 -3.38
C THR A 31 -2.13 -10.06 -4.34
N ASP A 32 -2.37 -10.11 -5.65
CA ASP A 32 -1.37 -9.74 -6.66
C ASP A 32 -1.10 -8.24 -6.74
N VAL A 33 -2.15 -7.43 -6.62
CA VAL A 33 -2.14 -5.97 -6.71
C VAL A 33 -3.17 -5.39 -5.73
N LEU A 34 -2.70 -4.57 -4.79
CA LEU A 34 -3.53 -3.78 -3.90
C LEU A 34 -3.95 -2.50 -4.63
N THR A 35 -5.26 -2.23 -4.70
CA THR A 35 -5.78 -1.01 -5.34
C THR A 35 -6.62 -0.16 -4.41
N ALA A 36 -6.63 1.14 -4.67
CA ALA A 36 -7.51 2.12 -4.04
C ALA A 36 -7.74 3.31 -4.99
N ASN A 37 -8.75 4.12 -4.67
CA ASN A 37 -9.07 5.38 -5.33
C ASN A 37 -8.46 6.62 -4.65
N ASP A 38 -7.86 6.44 -3.47
CA ASP A 38 -7.23 7.50 -2.70
C ASP A 38 -5.71 7.33 -2.77
N MET A 39 -5.05 8.28 -3.45
CA MET A 39 -3.59 8.30 -3.60
C MET A 39 -2.87 8.42 -2.26
N SER A 40 -3.42 9.15 -1.29
CA SER A 40 -2.81 9.30 0.03
C SER A 40 -2.79 7.96 0.78
N CYS A 41 -3.86 7.17 0.62
CA CYS A 41 -3.90 5.82 1.16
C CYS A 41 -2.88 4.90 0.49
N LEU A 42 -2.76 4.97 -0.84
CA LEU A 42 -1.78 4.18 -1.58
C LEU A 42 -0.34 4.54 -1.21
N MET A 43 -0.04 5.84 -1.06
CA MET A 43 1.28 6.30 -0.65
C MET A 43 1.65 5.79 0.75
N HIS A 44 0.72 5.85 1.69
CA HIS A 44 0.95 5.35 3.05
C HIS A 44 1.23 3.84 3.05
N LEU A 45 0.38 3.05 2.39
CA LEU A 45 0.56 1.60 2.29
C LEU A 45 1.83 1.24 1.53
N GLN A 46 2.15 1.92 0.43
CA GLN A 46 3.39 1.72 -0.32
C GLN A 46 4.63 2.00 0.55
N GLY A 47 4.60 3.06 1.37
CA GLY A 47 5.67 3.36 2.31
C GLY A 47 5.90 2.24 3.32
N LEU A 48 4.82 1.68 3.87
CA LEU A 48 4.88 0.53 4.78
C LEU A 48 5.38 -0.74 4.09
N ILE A 49 4.92 -1.03 2.87
CA ILE A 49 5.38 -2.16 2.03
C ILE A 49 6.90 -2.08 1.83
N LEU A 50 7.41 -0.90 1.46
CA LEU A 50 8.84 -0.69 1.22
C LEU A 50 9.67 -0.88 2.50
N ARG A 51 9.22 -0.29 3.63
CA ARG A 51 9.93 -0.41 4.92
C ARG A 51 9.98 -1.86 5.42
N GLN A 52 8.88 -2.59 5.27
CA GLN A 52 8.74 -3.98 5.74
C GLN A 52 9.18 -5.02 4.70
N LYS A 53 9.63 -4.58 3.51
CA LYS A 53 10.03 -5.44 2.38
C LYS A 53 8.97 -6.48 2.02
N LYS A 54 7.70 -6.10 2.05
CA LYS A 54 6.57 -7.00 1.75
C LYS A 54 6.46 -7.24 0.23
N PRO A 55 6.07 -8.44 -0.21
CA PRO A 55 5.95 -8.78 -1.64
C PRO A 55 4.63 -8.28 -2.27
N LEU A 56 4.13 -7.12 -1.84
CA LEU A 56 2.88 -6.54 -2.33
C LEU A 56 3.16 -5.41 -3.33
N ARG A 57 2.30 -5.27 -4.33
CA ARG A 57 2.31 -4.15 -5.29
C ARG A 57 1.08 -3.30 -5.11
N VAL A 58 1.19 -1.99 -5.27
CA VAL A 58 0.03 -1.10 -5.26
C VAL A 58 -0.24 -0.49 -6.64
N MET A 59 -1.51 -0.20 -6.93
CA MET A 59 -1.91 0.46 -8.17
C MET A 59 -3.19 1.27 -7.97
N HIS A 60 -3.25 2.49 -8.51
CA HIS A 60 -4.47 3.29 -8.44
C HIS A 60 -5.54 2.74 -9.39
N ILE A 61 -6.81 2.78 -8.97
CA ILE A 61 -7.95 2.27 -9.78
C ILE A 61 -7.97 2.88 -11.19
N ALA A 62 -7.68 4.17 -11.33
CA ALA A 62 -7.63 4.84 -12.64
C ALA A 62 -6.54 4.27 -13.57
N GLN A 63 -5.43 3.75 -13.02
CA GLN A 63 -4.40 3.12 -13.84
C GLN A 63 -4.88 1.76 -14.37
N ILE A 64 -5.62 1.00 -13.55
CA ILE A 64 -6.26 -0.27 -13.94
C ILE A 64 -7.28 0.00 -15.05
N LEU A 65 -8.16 0.99 -14.84
CA LEU A 65 -9.18 1.38 -15.83
C LEU A 65 -8.56 1.92 -17.13
N ALA A 66 -7.38 2.54 -17.06
CA ALA A 66 -6.61 2.97 -18.22
C ALA A 66 -5.80 1.84 -18.90
N GLY A 67 -5.98 0.58 -18.49
CA GLY A 67 -5.30 -0.58 -19.09
C GLY A 67 -3.80 -0.67 -18.81
N ARG A 68 -3.29 0.06 -17.81
CA ARG A 68 -1.86 -0.05 -17.43
C ARG A 68 -1.62 -1.37 -16.73
N GLN A 69 -0.39 -1.89 -16.88
CA GLN A 69 0.06 -3.08 -16.14
C GLN A 69 0.66 -2.66 -14.80
N PRO A 70 0.52 -3.48 -13.74
CA PRO A 70 1.18 -3.23 -12.46
C PRO A 70 2.69 -3.25 -12.67
N GLN A 71 3.34 -2.11 -12.42
CA GLN A 71 4.80 -1.99 -12.53
C GLN A 71 5.44 -2.91 -11.48
N GLY A 72 6.41 -3.71 -11.90
CA GLY A 72 7.16 -4.56 -10.98
C GLY A 72 7.87 -3.70 -9.94
N SER A 73 7.92 -4.16 -8.69
CA SER A 73 8.87 -3.61 -7.74
C SER A 73 10.28 -3.84 -8.30
N GLU A 74 11.05 -2.79 -8.55
CA GLU A 74 12.48 -2.85 -8.91
C GLU A 74 13.36 -3.37 -7.75
N LEU A 75 12.93 -4.44 -7.07
CA LEU A 75 13.66 -5.10 -5.97
C LEU A 75 13.84 -6.61 -6.23
N ARG A 76 13.80 -7.03 -7.49
CA ARG A 76 14.36 -8.32 -7.92
C ARG A 76 15.64 -8.06 -8.73
N GLY A 77 16.77 -7.89 -8.03
CA GLY A 77 18.11 -7.89 -8.65
C GLY A 77 18.95 -6.68 -8.24
N GLY A 78 19.97 -6.94 -7.43
CA GLY A 78 20.95 -5.98 -6.91
C GLY A 78 21.63 -6.54 -5.67
#